data_AF-A0A7J4PGV6-F1
#
_entry.id   AF-A0A7J4PGV6-F1
#
_cell.length_a   1.000
_cell.length_b   1.000
_cell.length_c   1.000
_cell.angle_alpha   90.00
_cell.angle_beta   90.00
_cell.angle_gamma   90.00
#
_symmetry.space_group_name_H-M   'P 1'
#
loop_
_entity.id
_entity.type
_entity.pdbx_description
1 polymer ?
#
loop_
_entity_poly.entity_id
_entity_poly.type
_entity_poly.pdbx_seq_one_letter_code
_entity_poly.pdbx_strand_id
1 'polypeptide(L)'
;MRTSKLCIQLILVIFLISAISGCAQQEEQIQEEDESEEEGAEGEGEGAEEALPEDESTLTENESEQQPQSGLTDQKDSIALKVNEAVDLVEEEGTEAFPEFREEGGEWFQGDSYIFIWNTNGTRVVYPPDPSGEGEEMSGLKDFNGKPIGELFIETALSESGEGWVSYDWPKPGETEPSTKYSFIKRAEFGGETYLVGDGFYVEDYLFTRNIGDCEFINATGVLLCELMHPGRTDTELGADYSIAYVLMEPGEKSLQHRLSNPEVYYVLEGSGTIYINDVPLSLDEGTLVHVPESEIQYVENKGNSSLRLLVIDQPAWAEENEEIVE
;
A
#
# COMPACT_ATOMS: atom_id res chain seq x y z
N MET A 1 8.32 36.40 51.15
CA MET A 1 7.26 36.88 52.06
C MET A 1 5.91 36.71 51.37
N ARG A 2 5.01 35.95 52.03
CA ARG A 2 3.54 35.86 51.89
C ARG A 2 2.97 35.38 50.54
N THR A 3 2.50 34.12 50.40
CA THR A 3 1.24 33.48 50.89
C THR A 3 -0.03 34.08 50.24
N SER A 4 -0.91 33.34 49.56
CA SER A 4 -1.90 32.35 50.09
C SER A 4 -2.74 31.86 48.89
N LYS A 5 -2.99 30.55 48.66
CA LYS A 5 -4.02 29.63 49.24
C LYS A 5 -5.48 30.01 48.98
N LEU A 6 -6.22 29.18 48.23
CA LEU A 6 -7.41 28.35 48.65
C LEU A 6 -7.98 27.61 47.41
N CYS A 7 -8.20 26.29 47.31
CA CYS A 7 -8.91 25.24 48.10
C CYS A 7 -10.31 24.93 47.50
N ILE A 8 -10.49 23.81 46.76
CA ILE A 8 -11.09 22.49 47.13
C ILE A 8 -12.64 22.44 47.11
N GLN A 9 -13.19 21.45 46.37
CA GLN A 9 -14.23 20.43 46.71
C GLN A 9 -14.83 19.92 45.37
N LEU A 10 -14.66 18.69 44.86
CA LEU A 10 -14.88 17.32 45.35
C LEU A 10 -16.31 17.01 45.81
N ILE A 11 -17.11 16.33 44.99
CA ILE A 11 -18.15 15.39 45.43
C ILE A 11 -18.12 14.14 44.53
N LEU A 12 -17.97 13.01 45.21
CA LEU A 12 -17.96 11.63 44.76
C LEU A 12 -19.16 10.97 45.44
N VAL A 13 -20.06 10.28 44.72
CA VAL A 13 -21.12 9.47 45.34
C VAL A 13 -21.28 8.14 44.60
N ILE A 14 -21.46 7.10 45.42
CA ILE A 14 -21.23 5.67 45.24
C ILE A 14 -22.55 4.90 44.96
N PHE A 15 -22.40 3.77 44.27
CA PHE A 15 -23.28 2.60 44.08
C PHE A 15 -24.35 2.29 45.16
N LEU A 16 -25.49 1.70 44.72
CA LEU A 16 -26.08 0.48 45.31
C LEU A 16 -27.17 -0.18 44.42
N ILE A 17 -27.31 -1.48 44.67
CA ILE A 17 -27.89 -2.61 43.89
C ILE A 17 -29.40 -2.80 44.12
N SER A 18 -30.15 -3.32 43.13
CA SER A 18 -31.08 -4.47 43.30
C SER A 18 -31.77 -4.90 42.00
N ALA A 19 -31.75 -6.21 41.74
CA ALA A 19 -32.57 -6.91 40.75
C ALA A 19 -33.93 -7.31 41.36
N ILE A 20 -34.97 -7.48 40.53
CA ILE A 20 -35.87 -8.66 40.43
C ILE A 20 -37.19 -8.28 39.70
N SER A 21 -37.59 -9.17 38.77
CA SER A 21 -38.94 -9.49 38.24
C SER A 21 -39.66 -8.55 37.27
N GLY A 22 -39.83 -9.04 36.03
CA GLY A 22 -41.10 -9.67 35.65
C GLY A 22 -41.83 -9.10 34.42
N CYS A 23 -41.98 -9.95 33.39
CA CYS A 23 -43.03 -10.00 32.35
C CYS A 23 -43.15 -8.79 31.39
N ALA A 24 -43.44 -8.90 30.09
CA ALA A 24 -43.77 -10.01 29.18
C ALA A 24 -43.51 -9.53 27.73
N GLN A 25 -43.22 -10.48 26.84
CA GLN A 25 -43.23 -10.34 25.39
C GLN A 25 -44.66 -10.24 24.84
N GLN A 26 -44.82 -9.60 23.69
CA GLN A 26 -45.74 -10.11 22.68
C GLN A 26 -45.23 -9.79 21.26
N GLU A 27 -45.00 -10.87 20.51
CA GLU A 27 -44.74 -10.95 19.07
C GLU A 27 -46.05 -10.79 18.28
N GLU A 28 -45.94 -10.31 17.04
CA GLU A 28 -47.01 -10.38 16.03
C GLU A 28 -46.63 -11.42 14.96
N GLN A 29 -47.47 -12.45 14.82
CA GLN A 29 -47.52 -13.41 13.72
C GLN A 29 -48.82 -13.21 12.93
N ILE A 30 -48.77 -13.34 11.60
CA ILE A 30 -49.91 -13.61 10.70
C ILE A 30 -49.39 -14.60 9.64
N GLN A 31 -49.63 -15.91 9.84
CA GLN A 31 -50.67 -16.79 9.25
C GLN A 31 -50.35 -17.33 7.84
N GLU A 32 -50.12 -18.65 7.81
CA GLU A 32 -50.16 -19.55 6.65
C GLU A 32 -51.61 -20.01 6.39
N GLU A 33 -51.94 -20.26 5.12
CA GLU A 33 -53.04 -21.13 4.70
C GLU A 33 -52.47 -22.24 3.80
N ASP A 34 -52.94 -23.45 4.04
CA ASP A 34 -52.58 -24.71 3.38
C ASP A 34 -53.88 -25.36 2.89
N GLU A 35 -53.93 -25.85 1.64
CA GLU A 35 -54.88 -26.86 1.18
C GLU A 35 -54.27 -27.69 0.04
N SER A 36 -54.57 -28.99 0.08
CA SER A 36 -53.91 -30.13 -0.57
C SER A 36 -54.70 -30.74 -1.75
N GLU A 37 -54.09 -31.79 -2.36
CA GLU A 37 -54.64 -32.88 -3.21
C GLU A 37 -54.82 -32.60 -4.73
N GLU A 38 -54.60 -33.51 -5.70
CA GLU A 38 -53.93 -34.81 -5.86
C GLU A 38 -53.91 -35.15 -7.40
N GLU A 39 -53.19 -36.23 -7.76
CA GLU A 39 -53.26 -37.07 -8.99
C GLU A 39 -52.45 -36.70 -10.25
N GLY A 40 -51.74 -37.73 -10.76
CA GLY A 40 -50.85 -37.66 -11.92
C GLY A 40 -51.29 -38.49 -13.12
N ALA A 41 -50.41 -38.62 -14.11
CA ALA A 41 -50.43 -39.65 -15.14
C ALA A 41 -49.09 -39.69 -15.91
N GLU A 42 -48.69 -40.92 -16.23
CA GLU A 42 -47.50 -41.34 -16.98
C GLU A 42 -47.58 -41.00 -18.49
N GLY A 43 -46.42 -40.99 -19.17
CA GLY A 43 -46.35 -40.95 -20.63
C GLY A 43 -44.91 -40.97 -21.17
N GLU A 44 -44.43 -42.16 -21.52
CA GLU A 44 -43.20 -42.44 -22.26
C GLU A 44 -43.25 -41.88 -23.71
N GLY A 45 -42.08 -41.56 -24.29
CA GLY A 45 -41.97 -41.20 -25.70
C GLY A 45 -40.54 -40.88 -26.15
N GLU A 46 -39.95 -41.83 -26.86
CA GLU A 46 -38.60 -41.87 -27.43
C GLU A 46 -38.30 -40.80 -28.50
N GLY A 47 -37.00 -40.46 -28.63
CA GLY A 47 -36.33 -40.39 -29.93
C GLY A 47 -36.32 -39.06 -30.67
N ALA A 48 -35.18 -38.37 -30.62
CA ALA A 48 -34.60 -37.74 -31.81
C ALA A 48 -33.09 -37.55 -31.61
N GLU A 49 -32.38 -38.34 -32.40
CA GLU A 49 -30.95 -38.41 -32.61
C GLU A 49 -30.52 -37.24 -33.50
N GLU A 50 -29.66 -36.34 -33.01
CA GLU A 50 -28.95 -35.39 -33.86
C GLU A 50 -27.45 -35.49 -33.58
N ALA A 51 -26.75 -36.10 -34.54
CA ALA A 51 -25.33 -36.41 -34.50
C ALA A 51 -24.49 -35.13 -34.63
N LEU A 52 -23.60 -34.91 -33.66
CA LEU A 52 -22.47 -33.99 -33.78
C LEU A 52 -21.27 -34.75 -34.39
N PRO A 53 -20.52 -34.18 -35.35
CA PRO A 53 -19.38 -34.85 -35.91
C PRO A 53 -18.21 -34.83 -34.93
N GLU A 54 -17.55 -35.99 -34.78
CA GLU A 54 -16.25 -36.12 -34.14
C GLU A 54 -15.20 -35.36 -34.97
N ASP A 55 -14.53 -34.39 -34.36
CA ASP A 55 -13.28 -33.84 -34.87
C ASP A 55 -12.17 -34.13 -33.86
N GLU A 56 -11.35 -35.10 -34.26
CA GLU A 56 -10.08 -35.47 -33.65
C GLU A 56 -9.07 -34.35 -33.96
N SER A 57 -8.95 -33.36 -33.07
CA SER A 57 -7.84 -32.40 -33.10
C SER A 57 -7.06 -32.45 -31.78
N THR A 58 -5.99 -33.24 -31.84
CA THR A 58 -4.67 -32.99 -31.22
C THR A 58 -4.66 -32.03 -30.02
N LEU A 59 -4.61 -32.61 -28.83
CA LEU A 59 -4.16 -31.96 -27.61
C LEU A 59 -2.71 -31.48 -27.80
N THR A 60 -2.53 -30.22 -28.18
CA THR A 60 -1.27 -29.52 -27.93
C THR A 60 -1.28 -29.09 -26.47
N GLU A 61 -0.27 -29.55 -25.75
CA GLU A 61 0.02 -29.23 -24.36
C GLU A 61 -0.03 -27.72 -24.16
N ASN A 62 -0.93 -27.28 -23.28
CA ASN A 62 -1.06 -25.88 -22.90
C ASN A 62 0.14 -25.57 -21.99
N GLU A 63 1.17 -24.95 -22.56
CA GLU A 63 2.22 -24.28 -21.81
C GLU A 63 1.54 -23.36 -20.79
N SER A 64 1.88 -23.53 -19.53
CA SER A 64 1.38 -22.70 -18.44
C SER A 64 1.64 -21.24 -18.77
N GLU A 65 0.58 -20.47 -19.02
CA GLU A 65 0.61 -19.02 -19.04
C GLU A 65 1.12 -18.56 -17.66
N GLN A 66 2.42 -18.29 -17.57
CA GLN A 66 2.97 -17.56 -16.43
C GLN A 66 2.37 -16.17 -16.48
N GLN A 67 1.49 -15.87 -15.52
CA GLN A 67 1.03 -14.51 -15.28
C GLN A 67 2.27 -13.60 -15.15
N PRO A 68 2.27 -12.38 -15.73
CA PRO A 68 3.40 -11.48 -15.59
C PRO A 68 3.63 -11.23 -14.09
N GLN A 69 4.72 -11.79 -13.55
CA GLN A 69 5.10 -11.58 -12.17
C GLN A 69 5.45 -10.10 -12.00
N SER A 70 4.87 -9.46 -10.99
CA SER A 70 5.16 -8.07 -10.65
C SER A 70 6.63 -7.93 -10.24
N GLY A 71 7.33 -6.87 -10.63
CA GLY A 71 8.74 -6.66 -10.26
C GLY A 71 9.03 -6.77 -8.75
N LEU A 72 8.06 -6.48 -7.88
CA LEU A 72 8.19 -6.68 -6.44
C LEU A 72 8.25 -8.15 -6.01
N THR A 73 7.50 -9.03 -6.67
CA THR A 73 7.52 -10.48 -6.37
C THR A 73 8.85 -11.06 -6.82
N ASP A 74 9.31 -10.71 -8.02
CA ASP A 74 10.62 -11.14 -8.53
C ASP A 74 11.74 -10.66 -7.61
N GLN A 75 11.65 -9.44 -7.10
CA GLN A 75 12.64 -8.92 -6.16
C GLN A 75 12.62 -9.67 -4.83
N LYS A 76 11.44 -10.01 -4.30
CA LYS A 76 11.34 -10.83 -3.08
C LYS A 76 11.95 -12.21 -3.27
N ASP A 77 11.67 -12.85 -4.40
CA ASP A 77 12.18 -14.17 -4.72
C ASP A 77 13.71 -14.14 -4.91
N SER A 78 14.23 -13.11 -5.58
CA SER A 78 15.68 -12.90 -5.74
C SER A 78 16.40 -12.70 -4.40
N ILE A 79 15.86 -11.86 -3.51
CA ILE A 79 16.45 -11.64 -2.18
C ILE A 79 16.38 -12.92 -1.33
N ALA A 80 15.24 -13.62 -1.33
CA ALA A 80 15.12 -14.87 -0.59
C ALA A 80 16.10 -15.93 -1.09
N LEU A 81 16.29 -16.05 -2.41
CA LEU A 81 17.27 -16.96 -3.00
C LEU A 81 18.69 -16.62 -2.55
N LYS A 82 19.10 -15.34 -2.67
CA LYS A 82 20.43 -14.89 -2.25
C LYS A 82 20.69 -15.13 -0.77
N VAL A 83 19.72 -14.89 0.10
CA VAL A 83 19.85 -15.19 1.53
C VAL A 83 19.96 -16.69 1.77
N ASN A 84 19.21 -17.53 1.05
CA ASN A 84 19.34 -18.98 1.17
C ASN A 84 20.74 -19.48 0.78
N GLU A 85 21.28 -18.98 -0.33
CA GLU A 85 22.64 -19.33 -0.78
C GLU A 85 23.71 -18.85 0.23
N ALA A 86 23.53 -17.66 0.81
CA ALA A 86 24.42 -17.17 1.86
C ALA A 86 24.32 -18.00 3.15
N VAL A 87 23.12 -18.47 3.52
CA VAL A 87 22.93 -19.38 4.65
C VAL A 87 23.67 -20.69 4.39
N ASP A 88 23.52 -21.29 3.22
CA ASP A 88 24.21 -22.53 2.86
C ASP A 88 25.74 -22.36 2.97
N LEU A 89 26.28 -21.24 2.49
CA LEU A 89 27.71 -20.92 2.60
C LEU A 89 28.17 -20.75 4.05
N VAL A 90 27.37 -20.09 4.90
CA VAL A 90 27.65 -19.97 6.34
C VAL A 90 27.60 -21.33 7.04
N GLU A 91 26.68 -22.21 6.68
CA GLU A 91 26.58 -23.55 7.27
C GLU A 91 27.68 -24.51 6.79
N GLU A 92 28.25 -24.28 5.60
CA GLU A 92 29.38 -25.04 5.07
C GLU A 92 30.74 -24.56 5.62
N GLU A 93 30.99 -23.26 5.57
CA GLU A 93 32.31 -22.68 5.82
C GLU A 93 32.41 -21.89 7.13
N GLY A 94 31.28 -21.52 7.72
CA GLY A 94 31.23 -20.74 8.95
C GLY A 94 31.82 -19.35 8.80
N THR A 95 32.64 -18.95 9.77
CA THR A 95 33.23 -17.60 9.81
C THR A 95 34.20 -17.32 8.67
N GLU A 96 34.70 -18.35 7.97
CA GLU A 96 35.61 -18.18 6.83
C GLU A 96 34.90 -17.58 5.60
N ALA A 97 33.56 -17.71 5.50
CA ALA A 97 32.75 -17.07 4.45
C ALA A 97 32.61 -15.55 4.64
N PHE A 98 32.72 -15.06 5.88
CA PHE A 98 32.35 -13.68 6.22
C PHE A 98 33.14 -12.59 5.46
N PRO A 99 34.44 -12.74 5.16
CA PRO A 99 35.15 -11.76 4.34
C PRO A 99 34.51 -11.53 2.97
N GLU A 100 33.98 -12.59 2.33
CA GLU A 100 33.37 -12.51 1.00
C GLU A 100 32.12 -11.63 0.99
N PHE A 101 31.33 -11.69 2.07
CA PHE A 101 30.13 -10.85 2.23
C PHE A 101 30.45 -9.34 2.29
N ARG A 102 31.70 -8.96 2.56
CA ARG A 102 32.13 -7.55 2.66
C ARG A 102 32.69 -6.98 1.36
N GLU A 103 32.83 -7.79 0.31
CA GLU A 103 33.42 -7.34 -0.95
C GLU A 103 32.41 -6.54 -1.78
N GLU A 104 32.55 -5.21 -1.80
CA GLU A 104 31.72 -4.32 -2.62
C GLU A 104 31.88 -4.63 -4.12
N GLY A 105 30.76 -4.84 -4.81
CA GLY A 105 30.71 -5.28 -6.20
C GLY A 105 30.87 -6.79 -6.39
N GLY A 106 31.06 -7.55 -5.30
CA GLY A 106 31.03 -9.01 -5.29
C GLY A 106 29.60 -9.56 -5.32
N GLU A 107 29.45 -10.88 -5.30
CA GLU A 107 28.16 -11.55 -5.38
C GLU A 107 27.18 -11.11 -4.27
N TRP A 108 27.71 -10.94 -3.07
CA TRP A 108 26.92 -10.71 -1.86
C TRP A 108 26.66 -9.25 -1.52
N PHE A 109 27.37 -8.31 -2.14
CA PHE A 109 27.20 -6.87 -1.91
C PHE A 109 27.24 -6.10 -3.24
N GLN A 110 26.06 -5.75 -3.76
CA GLN A 110 25.88 -5.05 -5.03
C GLN A 110 24.89 -3.89 -4.86
N GLY A 111 25.39 -2.66 -4.99
CA GLY A 111 24.58 -1.45 -4.79
C GLY A 111 23.89 -1.46 -3.42
N ASP A 112 22.57 -1.52 -3.44
CA ASP A 112 21.72 -1.44 -2.24
C ASP A 112 21.45 -2.81 -1.56
N SER A 113 21.80 -3.92 -2.23
CA SER A 113 21.60 -5.29 -1.76
C SER A 113 22.90 -5.85 -1.15
N TYR A 114 22.83 -6.31 0.09
CA TYR A 114 23.98 -6.78 0.86
C TYR A 114 23.60 -7.82 1.92
N ILE A 115 24.43 -8.86 2.05
CA ILE A 115 24.32 -9.82 3.15
C ILE A 115 24.79 -9.16 4.45
N PHE A 116 23.94 -9.18 5.48
CA PHE A 116 24.31 -8.86 6.85
C PHE A 116 24.07 -10.07 7.75
N ILE A 117 24.90 -10.20 8.78
CA ILE A 117 24.88 -11.34 9.70
C ILE A 117 24.95 -10.85 11.14
N TRP A 118 24.06 -11.35 11.98
CA TRP A 118 24.17 -11.21 13.43
C TRP A 118 24.18 -12.60 14.08
N ASN A 119 24.60 -12.69 15.33
CA ASN A 119 24.33 -13.88 16.14
C ASN A 119 23.07 -13.68 17.00
N THR A 120 22.56 -14.75 17.60
CA THR A 120 21.35 -14.69 18.44
C THR A 120 21.53 -13.99 19.79
N ASN A 121 22.76 -13.64 20.17
CA ASN A 121 23.02 -12.77 21.32
C ASN A 121 22.87 -11.28 20.97
N GLY A 122 22.49 -10.96 19.72
CA GLY A 122 22.33 -9.60 19.24
C GLY A 122 23.62 -8.95 18.75
N THR A 123 24.75 -9.67 18.68
CA THR A 123 25.99 -9.11 18.14
C THR A 123 25.91 -9.02 16.62
N ARG A 124 26.12 -7.83 16.05
CA ARG A 124 26.27 -7.64 14.60
C ARG A 124 27.64 -8.12 14.16
N VAL A 125 27.68 -9.16 13.34
CA VAL A 125 28.91 -9.86 12.95
C VAL A 125 29.43 -9.40 11.58
N VAL A 126 28.51 -9.20 10.63
CA VAL A 126 28.82 -8.74 9.27
C VAL A 126 27.85 -7.62 8.91
N TYR A 127 28.37 -6.45 8.54
CA TYR A 127 27.60 -5.33 8.03
C TYR A 127 28.43 -4.56 6.99
N PRO A 128 28.37 -4.96 5.72
CA PRO A 128 29.24 -4.44 4.66
C PRO A 128 29.17 -2.93 4.43
N PRO A 129 27.99 -2.26 4.51
CA PRO A 129 27.92 -0.81 4.29
C PRO A 129 28.74 0.02 5.28
N ASP A 130 28.92 -0.45 6.51
CA ASP A 130 29.77 0.18 7.52
C ASP A 130 30.32 -0.85 8.52
N PRO A 131 31.49 -1.43 8.25
CA PRO A 131 32.09 -2.44 9.13
C PRO A 131 32.50 -1.90 10.52
N SER A 132 32.51 -0.58 10.73
CA SER A 132 33.03 0.02 11.98
C SER A 132 32.21 -0.35 13.22
N GLY A 133 30.94 -0.72 13.03
CA GLY A 133 30.03 -1.13 14.09
C GLY A 133 29.87 -2.65 14.25
N GLU A 134 30.69 -3.45 13.58
CA GLU A 134 30.74 -4.91 13.80
C GLU A 134 31.34 -5.26 15.18
N GLY A 135 30.82 -6.32 15.80
CA GLY A 135 31.18 -6.75 17.16
C GLY A 135 30.38 -6.06 18.27
N GLU A 136 29.56 -5.07 17.94
CA GLU A 136 28.67 -4.40 18.89
C GLU A 136 27.40 -5.22 19.16
N GLU A 137 26.86 -5.09 20.36
CA GLU A 137 25.59 -5.69 20.78
C GLU A 137 24.44 -4.76 20.35
N MET A 138 23.51 -5.30 19.58
CA MET A 138 22.51 -4.56 18.81
C MET A 138 21.07 -5.05 19.05
N SER A 139 20.81 -5.93 20.03
CA SER A 139 19.44 -6.39 20.33
C SER A 139 18.50 -5.23 20.65
N GLY A 140 18.99 -4.18 21.30
CA GLY A 140 18.25 -2.95 21.58
C GLY A 140 18.19 -1.95 20.42
N LEU A 141 18.70 -2.29 19.22
CA LEU A 141 18.72 -1.40 18.06
C LEU A 141 17.31 -1.05 17.63
N LYS A 142 17.10 0.24 17.35
CA LYS A 142 15.87 0.77 16.78
C LYS A 142 16.14 1.39 15.42
N ASP A 143 15.14 1.35 14.55
CA ASP A 143 15.15 2.08 13.30
C ASP A 143 14.87 3.59 13.52
N PHE A 144 14.84 4.35 12.42
CA PHE A 144 14.65 5.81 12.44
C PHE A 144 13.29 6.24 13.00
N ASN A 145 12.29 5.35 13.00
CA ASN A 145 10.96 5.59 13.53
C ASN A 145 10.73 4.94 14.92
N GLY A 146 11.79 4.37 15.52
CA GLY A 146 11.78 3.81 16.87
C GLY A 146 11.30 2.36 16.96
N LYS A 147 11.13 1.66 15.83
CA LYS A 147 10.79 0.23 15.77
C LYS A 147 11.98 -0.61 16.27
N PRO A 148 11.78 -1.60 17.16
CA PRO A 148 12.87 -2.38 17.76
C PRO A 148 13.39 -3.47 16.80
N ILE A 149 14.14 -3.07 15.78
CA ILE A 149 14.59 -3.97 14.71
C ILE A 149 15.54 -5.08 15.19
N GLY A 150 16.35 -4.81 16.22
CA GLY A 150 17.24 -5.83 16.78
C GLY A 150 16.47 -7.01 17.38
N GLU A 151 15.45 -6.72 18.19
CA GLU A 151 14.54 -7.72 18.74
C GLU A 151 13.81 -8.47 17.62
N LEU A 152 13.26 -7.76 16.63
CA LEU A 152 12.51 -8.36 15.52
C LEU A 152 13.35 -9.31 14.66
N PHE A 153 14.61 -8.97 14.36
CA PHE A 153 15.50 -9.86 13.61
C PHE A 153 15.79 -11.15 14.37
N ILE A 154 16.11 -11.03 15.67
CA ILE A 154 16.40 -12.18 16.54
C ILE A 154 15.15 -13.05 16.68
N GLU A 155 13.98 -12.47 16.95
CA GLU A 155 12.71 -13.18 17.05
C GLU A 155 12.35 -13.90 15.75
N THR A 156 12.58 -13.25 14.59
CA THR A 156 12.33 -13.86 13.28
C THR A 156 13.20 -15.09 13.04
N ALA A 157 14.51 -14.99 13.31
CA ALA A 157 15.43 -16.11 13.17
C ALA A 157 15.19 -17.23 14.21
N LEU A 158 14.72 -16.90 15.41
CA LEU A 158 14.41 -17.87 16.47
C LEU A 158 12.99 -18.44 16.40
N SER A 159 12.18 -17.99 15.44
CA SER A 159 10.84 -18.51 15.22
C SER A 159 10.85 -19.99 14.82
N GLU A 160 9.66 -20.62 14.84
CA GLU A 160 9.50 -22.02 14.43
C GLU A 160 9.91 -22.25 12.96
N SER A 161 9.56 -21.33 12.06
CA SER A 161 10.04 -21.36 10.66
C SER A 161 11.54 -21.09 10.57
N GLY A 162 12.10 -20.31 11.50
CA GLY A 162 13.49 -19.86 11.48
C GLY A 162 13.77 -18.80 10.41
N GLU A 163 12.73 -18.25 9.79
CA GLU A 163 12.83 -17.29 8.72
C GLU A 163 11.58 -16.40 8.63
N GLY A 164 11.73 -15.23 8.02
CA GLY A 164 10.63 -14.32 7.78
C GLY A 164 11.07 -12.96 7.22
N TRP A 165 10.09 -12.18 6.80
CA TRP A 165 10.31 -10.82 6.30
C TRP A 165 10.10 -9.77 7.38
N VAL A 166 10.99 -8.78 7.43
CA VAL A 166 10.93 -7.66 8.38
C VAL A 166 11.05 -6.34 7.61
N SER A 167 10.05 -5.46 7.75
CA SER A 167 10.10 -4.06 7.26
C SER A 167 10.67 -3.13 8.31
N TYR A 168 11.45 -2.12 7.92
CA TYR A 168 12.00 -1.11 8.83
C TYR A 168 12.62 0.05 8.04
N ASP A 169 12.79 1.20 8.71
CA ASP A 169 13.35 2.38 8.06
C ASP A 169 14.88 2.44 8.21
N TRP A 170 15.59 2.38 7.10
CA TRP A 170 17.05 2.30 7.08
C TRP A 170 17.64 3.08 5.90
N PRO A 171 18.80 3.74 6.05
CA PRO A 171 19.43 4.43 4.94
C PRO A 171 20.02 3.44 3.94
N LYS A 172 19.95 3.82 2.66
CA LYS A 172 20.71 3.17 1.60
C LYS A 172 22.22 3.28 1.86
N PRO A 173 23.04 2.32 1.38
CA PRO A 173 24.49 2.44 1.47
C PRO A 173 24.99 3.80 0.93
N GLY A 174 25.75 4.53 1.74
CA GLY A 174 26.27 5.86 1.40
C GLY A 174 25.30 7.03 1.64
N GLU A 175 24.06 6.77 2.06
CA GLU A 175 23.06 7.78 2.38
C GLU A 175 22.87 7.96 3.89
N THR A 176 22.13 9.00 4.26
CA THR A 176 21.81 9.30 5.67
C THR A 176 20.32 9.44 5.95
N GLU A 177 19.53 9.71 4.90
CA GLU A 177 18.08 9.74 5.00
C GLU A 177 17.56 8.30 4.91
N PRO A 178 16.64 7.89 5.79
CA PRO A 178 16.12 6.54 5.76
C PRO A 178 15.12 6.35 4.63
N SER A 179 15.08 5.14 4.08
CA SER A 179 14.02 4.64 3.19
C SER A 179 13.43 3.36 3.78
N THR A 180 12.26 2.94 3.33
CA THR A 180 11.64 1.70 3.82
C THR A 180 12.43 0.51 3.28
N LYS A 181 13.16 -0.20 4.12
CA LYS A 181 13.82 -1.46 3.77
C LYS A 181 12.92 -2.64 4.12
N TYR A 182 12.85 -3.63 3.22
CA TYR A 182 12.17 -4.90 3.44
C TYR A 182 13.15 -6.05 3.29
N SER A 183 13.54 -6.66 4.42
CA SER A 183 14.58 -7.68 4.46
C SER A 183 14.01 -9.05 4.77
N PHE A 184 14.53 -10.07 4.09
CA PHE A 184 14.32 -11.46 4.45
C PHE A 184 15.42 -11.87 5.43
N ILE A 185 15.01 -12.45 6.56
CA ILE A 185 15.89 -12.93 7.62
C ILE A 185 15.75 -14.45 7.67
N LYS A 186 16.87 -15.16 7.75
CA LYS A 186 16.89 -16.62 7.90
C LYS A 186 17.96 -17.06 8.89
N ARG A 187 17.64 -18.09 9.67
CA ARG A 187 18.53 -18.75 10.62
C ARG A 187 19.55 -19.61 9.87
N ALA A 188 20.81 -19.52 10.29
CA ALA A 188 21.89 -20.43 9.91
C ALA A 188 22.53 -21.01 11.17
N GLU A 189 23.03 -22.25 11.11
CA GLU A 189 23.73 -22.89 12.23
C GLU A 189 25.12 -23.37 11.83
N PHE A 190 26.15 -22.94 12.55
CA PHE A 190 27.51 -23.41 12.33
C PHE A 190 28.27 -23.52 13.64
N GLY A 191 29.01 -24.62 13.83
CA GLY A 191 29.89 -24.78 15.00
C GLY A 191 29.17 -24.77 16.36
N GLY A 192 27.86 -24.98 16.39
CA GLY A 192 27.03 -24.87 17.60
C GLY A 192 26.61 -23.43 17.95
N GLU A 193 26.94 -22.47 17.10
CA GLU A 193 26.40 -21.11 17.14
C GLU A 193 25.25 -20.96 16.15
N THR A 194 24.31 -20.08 16.50
CA THR A 194 23.18 -19.71 15.64
C THR A 194 23.40 -18.29 15.14
N TYR A 195 23.31 -18.13 13.83
CA TYR A 195 23.38 -16.86 13.12
C TYR A 195 22.02 -16.51 12.53
N LEU A 196 21.76 -15.23 12.38
CA LEU A 196 20.73 -14.71 11.48
C LEU A 196 21.45 -14.08 10.30
N VAL A 197 21.04 -14.47 9.11
CA VAL A 197 21.53 -13.97 7.82
C VAL A 197 20.39 -13.23 7.16
N GLY A 198 20.65 -12.06 6.59
CA GLY A 198 19.63 -11.31 5.89
C GLY A 198 20.15 -10.44 4.77
N ASP A 199 19.24 -10.12 3.87
CA ASP A 199 19.37 -9.12 2.82
C ASP A 199 17.96 -8.55 2.57
N GLY A 200 17.88 -7.39 1.92
CA GLY A 200 16.63 -6.75 1.61
C GLY A 200 16.77 -5.77 0.46
N PHE A 201 15.62 -5.23 0.05
CA PHE A 201 15.53 -4.18 -0.94
C PHE A 201 14.80 -2.97 -0.33
N TYR A 202 14.98 -1.81 -0.95
CA TYR A 202 14.24 -0.60 -0.57
C TYR A 202 12.94 -0.54 -1.36
N VAL A 203 11.83 -0.35 -0.66
CA VAL A 203 10.48 -0.51 -1.21
C VAL A 203 10.19 0.51 -2.30
N GLU A 204 10.69 1.73 -2.13
CA GLU A 204 10.50 2.87 -3.01
C GLU A 204 11.14 2.68 -4.41
N ASP A 205 12.08 1.74 -4.55
CA ASP A 205 12.65 1.39 -5.86
C ASP A 205 11.66 0.59 -6.72
N TYR A 206 10.64 -0.01 -6.09
CA TYR A 206 9.66 -0.91 -6.75
C TYR A 206 8.22 -0.41 -6.64
N LEU A 207 7.93 0.46 -5.68
CA LEU A 207 6.61 1.01 -5.43
C LEU A 207 6.64 2.53 -5.44
N PHE A 208 5.78 3.13 -6.26
CA PHE A 208 5.52 4.57 -6.21
C PHE A 208 4.57 4.88 -5.06
N THR A 209 4.99 5.75 -4.15
CA THR A 209 4.13 6.30 -3.10
C THR A 209 4.29 7.81 -3.06
N ARG A 210 3.21 8.53 -2.74
CA ARG A 210 3.26 9.97 -2.51
C ARG A 210 2.27 10.36 -1.44
N ASN A 211 2.74 11.07 -0.42
CA ASN A 211 1.89 11.70 0.57
C ASN A 211 1.61 13.14 0.15
N ILE A 212 0.38 13.60 0.39
CA ILE A 212 0.02 15.00 0.15
C ILE A 212 0.83 15.98 1.03
N GLY A 213 1.25 15.56 2.22
CA GLY A 213 2.06 16.37 3.14
C GLY A 213 3.44 16.72 2.59
N ASP A 214 3.95 15.91 1.65
CA ASP A 214 5.26 16.10 1.02
C ASP A 214 5.16 16.81 -0.33
N CYS A 215 3.95 17.24 -0.72
CA CYS A 215 3.69 17.79 -2.03
C CYS A 215 3.83 19.32 -2.07
N GLU A 216 4.52 19.82 -3.09
CA GLU A 216 4.50 21.24 -3.40
C GLU A 216 3.18 21.62 -4.07
N PHE A 217 2.48 22.60 -3.49
CA PHE A 217 1.29 23.17 -4.09
C PHE A 217 1.66 24.27 -5.07
N ILE A 218 1.22 24.12 -6.31
CA ILE A 218 1.34 25.12 -7.37
C ILE A 218 -0.02 25.77 -7.62
N ASN A 219 -0.02 27.00 -8.14
CA ASN A 219 -1.23 27.58 -8.68
C ASN A 219 -1.30 27.24 -10.17
N ALA A 220 -2.26 26.42 -10.58
CA ALA A 220 -2.62 26.25 -11.98
C ALA A 220 -4.13 26.42 -12.11
N THR A 221 -4.56 26.91 -13.28
CA THR A 221 -5.97 27.23 -13.57
C THR A 221 -6.68 28.03 -12.48
N GLY A 222 -5.94 28.86 -11.73
CA GLY A 222 -6.50 29.72 -10.67
C GLY A 222 -6.79 29.00 -9.34
N VAL A 223 -6.41 27.73 -9.19
CA VAL A 223 -6.59 26.92 -7.97
C VAL A 223 -5.25 26.40 -7.45
N LEU A 224 -5.19 26.07 -6.16
CA LEU A 224 -4.03 25.40 -5.60
C LEU A 224 -4.14 23.90 -5.92
N LEU A 225 -3.14 23.37 -6.62
CA LEU A 225 -3.03 21.93 -6.85
C LEU A 225 -1.70 21.36 -6.40
N CYS A 226 -1.75 20.08 -6.05
CA CYS A 226 -0.61 19.20 -5.87
C CYS A 226 -0.74 18.09 -6.93
N GLU A 227 0.26 17.92 -7.79
CA GLU A 227 0.31 16.77 -8.69
C GLU A 227 0.71 15.53 -7.87
N LEU A 228 -0.22 14.60 -7.64
CA LEU A 228 0.03 13.38 -6.88
C LEU A 228 0.78 12.34 -7.72
N MET A 229 0.44 12.22 -8.99
CA MET A 229 1.08 11.27 -9.90
C MET A 229 1.04 11.80 -11.32
N HIS A 230 2.16 11.73 -12.02
CA HIS A 230 2.23 11.99 -13.45
C HIS A 230 3.29 11.07 -14.08
N PRO A 231 2.93 10.16 -15.00
CA PRO A 231 3.83 9.10 -15.47
C PRO A 231 5.07 9.63 -16.19
N GLY A 232 4.99 10.80 -16.82
CA GLY A 232 6.14 11.48 -17.44
C GLY A 232 7.04 12.29 -16.50
N ARG A 233 6.79 12.27 -15.18
CA ARG A 233 7.51 13.09 -14.17
C ARG A 233 7.95 12.27 -12.96
N THR A 234 8.07 10.96 -13.12
CA THR A 234 8.59 10.03 -12.11
C THR A 234 9.89 9.40 -12.61
N ASP A 235 10.79 9.06 -11.69
CA ASP A 235 12.05 8.37 -12.04
C ASP A 235 11.80 6.90 -12.42
N THR A 236 10.68 6.34 -11.98
CA THR A 236 10.24 4.97 -12.26
C THR A 236 9.16 4.95 -13.34
N GLU A 237 9.25 4.01 -14.28
CA GLU A 237 8.20 3.75 -15.27
C GLU A 237 6.99 3.08 -14.59
N LEU A 238 5.87 3.80 -14.52
CA LEU A 238 4.68 3.34 -13.78
C LEU A 238 3.78 2.38 -14.56
N GLY A 239 3.97 2.27 -15.88
CA GLY A 239 3.02 1.57 -16.77
C GLY A 239 1.61 2.19 -16.77
N ALA A 240 1.49 3.46 -16.34
CA ALA A 240 0.25 4.21 -16.27
C ALA A 240 0.22 5.29 -17.36
N ASP A 241 -0.97 5.51 -17.93
CA ASP A 241 -1.25 6.59 -18.89
C ASP A 241 -2.34 7.53 -18.37
N TYR A 242 -2.25 7.86 -17.07
CA TYR A 242 -3.13 8.83 -16.44
C TYR A 242 -2.35 9.64 -15.41
N SER A 243 -2.78 10.88 -15.15
CA SER A 243 -2.26 11.70 -14.05
C SER A 243 -3.32 11.83 -12.97
N ILE A 244 -2.88 12.08 -11.75
CA ILE A 244 -3.75 12.39 -10.62
C ILE A 244 -3.24 13.68 -9.97
N ALA A 245 -4.12 14.65 -9.84
CA ALA A 245 -3.89 15.87 -9.07
C ALA A 245 -4.85 15.93 -7.87
N TYR A 246 -4.35 16.47 -6.76
CA TYR A 246 -5.16 16.91 -5.64
C TYR A 246 -5.37 18.42 -5.77
N VAL A 247 -6.62 18.86 -5.79
CA VAL A 247 -6.99 20.27 -5.89
C VAL A 247 -7.62 20.73 -4.58
N LEU A 248 -7.18 21.89 -4.10
CA LEU A 248 -7.71 22.60 -2.95
C LEU A 248 -8.31 23.93 -3.39
N MET A 249 -9.58 24.15 -3.07
CA MET A 249 -10.27 25.41 -3.31
C MET A 249 -10.88 25.93 -2.02
N GLU A 250 -10.50 27.13 -1.61
CA GLU A 250 -11.10 27.82 -0.46
C GLU A 250 -12.50 28.38 -0.81
N PRO A 251 -13.36 28.66 0.19
CA PRO A 251 -14.70 29.20 -0.06
C PRO A 251 -14.68 30.45 -0.94
N GLY A 252 -15.46 30.43 -2.03
CA GLY A 252 -15.57 31.51 -3.00
C GLY A 252 -14.52 31.48 -4.12
N GLU A 253 -13.56 30.54 -4.11
CA GLU A 253 -12.65 30.35 -5.22
C GLU A 253 -13.33 29.67 -6.41
N LYS A 254 -12.81 29.99 -7.60
CA LYS A 254 -13.28 29.49 -8.88
C LYS A 254 -12.08 29.22 -9.78
N SER A 255 -12.06 28.07 -10.44
CA SER A 255 -11.06 27.77 -11.46
C SER A 255 -11.30 28.60 -12.74
N LEU A 256 -10.25 28.79 -13.52
CA LEU A 256 -10.36 29.29 -14.89
C LEU A 256 -11.21 28.33 -15.73
N GLN A 257 -11.91 28.90 -16.71
CA GLN A 257 -12.60 28.10 -17.70
C GLN A 257 -11.57 27.49 -18.63
N HIS A 258 -11.68 26.19 -18.87
CA HIS A 258 -10.77 25.47 -19.73
C HIS A 258 -11.50 24.32 -20.42
N ARG A 259 -10.89 23.74 -21.44
CA ARG A 259 -11.29 22.46 -22.03
C ARG A 259 -10.03 21.62 -22.23
N LEU A 260 -10.19 20.30 -22.13
CA LEU A 260 -9.13 19.34 -22.42
C LEU A 260 -9.45 18.59 -23.70
N SER A 261 -8.46 18.27 -24.52
CA SER A 261 -8.62 17.34 -25.66
C SER A 261 -8.82 15.89 -25.21
N ASN A 262 -8.62 15.60 -23.92
CA ASN A 262 -8.84 14.31 -23.27
C ASN A 262 -10.00 14.40 -22.26
N PRO A 263 -10.63 13.28 -21.89
CA PRO A 263 -11.54 13.22 -20.75
C PRO A 263 -10.84 13.51 -19.41
N GLU A 264 -11.58 14.11 -18.49
CA GLU A 264 -11.14 14.42 -17.12
C GLU A 264 -12.19 13.94 -16.11
N VAL A 265 -11.74 13.40 -14.98
CA VAL A 265 -12.59 12.91 -13.91
C VAL A 265 -12.32 13.66 -12.62
N TYR A 266 -13.38 14.20 -12.01
CA TYR A 266 -13.36 14.80 -10.69
C TYR A 266 -13.95 13.82 -9.67
N TYR A 267 -13.28 13.66 -8.53
CA TYR A 267 -13.81 12.95 -7.36
C TYR A 267 -13.72 13.83 -6.12
N VAL A 268 -14.85 14.08 -5.46
CA VAL A 268 -14.92 14.98 -4.31
C VAL A 268 -14.54 14.24 -3.03
N LEU A 269 -13.44 14.66 -2.41
CA LEU A 269 -12.94 14.09 -1.16
C LEU A 269 -13.59 14.74 0.08
N GLU A 270 -13.83 16.05 0.02
CA GLU A 270 -14.37 16.83 1.14
C GLU A 270 -14.98 18.14 0.62
N GLY A 271 -16.01 18.62 1.31
CA GLY A 271 -16.64 19.90 1.00
C GLY A 271 -17.73 19.81 -0.07
N SER A 272 -18.15 20.98 -0.56
CA SER A 272 -19.21 21.09 -1.55
C SER A 272 -18.93 22.22 -2.55
N GLY A 273 -19.28 22.02 -3.82
CA GLY A 273 -19.10 23.01 -4.87
C GLY A 273 -20.06 22.82 -6.02
N THR A 274 -19.75 23.46 -7.15
CA THR A 274 -20.48 23.28 -8.40
C THR A 274 -19.47 23.22 -9.53
N ILE A 275 -19.53 22.17 -10.34
CA ILE A 275 -18.87 22.14 -11.64
C ILE A 275 -19.88 22.56 -12.70
N TYR A 276 -19.41 23.32 -13.68
CA TYR A 276 -20.21 23.70 -14.84
C TYR A 276 -19.57 23.10 -16.07
N ILE A 277 -20.36 22.38 -16.86
CA ILE A 277 -19.92 21.78 -18.13
C ILE A 277 -20.81 22.38 -19.21
N ASN A 278 -20.24 23.19 -20.11
CA ASN A 278 -20.99 24.04 -21.05
C ASN A 278 -22.15 24.80 -20.39
N ASP A 279 -21.85 25.48 -19.28
CA ASP A 279 -22.81 26.24 -18.47
C ASP A 279 -23.91 25.40 -17.78
N VAL A 280 -23.92 24.07 -17.92
CA VAL A 280 -24.82 23.19 -17.18
C VAL A 280 -24.24 22.94 -15.78
N PRO A 281 -24.89 23.42 -14.70
CA PRO A 281 -24.39 23.25 -13.35
C PRO A 281 -24.66 21.84 -12.82
N LEU A 282 -23.66 21.23 -12.19
CA LEU A 282 -23.73 19.97 -11.48
C LEU A 282 -23.20 20.17 -10.05
N SER A 283 -23.95 19.70 -9.05
CA SER A 283 -23.51 19.75 -7.66
C SER A 283 -22.32 18.84 -7.46
N LEU A 284 -21.31 19.33 -6.74
CA LEU A 284 -20.21 18.52 -6.25
C LEU A 284 -20.37 18.40 -4.74
N ASP A 285 -20.73 17.22 -4.26
CA ASP A 285 -20.82 16.90 -2.83
C ASP A 285 -19.83 15.76 -2.52
N GLU A 286 -19.38 15.61 -1.27
CA GLU A 286 -18.46 14.54 -0.86
C GLU A 286 -18.89 13.15 -1.38
N GLY A 287 -17.94 12.41 -1.98
CA GLY A 287 -18.19 11.12 -2.61
C GLY A 287 -18.79 11.17 -4.02
N THR A 288 -18.99 12.38 -4.58
CA THR A 288 -19.45 12.55 -5.97
C THR A 288 -18.29 12.34 -6.95
N LEU A 289 -18.55 11.57 -8.01
CA LEU A 289 -17.69 11.45 -9.18
C LEU A 289 -18.35 12.14 -10.38
N VAL A 290 -17.59 12.97 -11.11
CA VAL A 290 -18.03 13.59 -12.36
C VAL A 290 -17.01 13.28 -13.44
N HIS A 291 -17.47 12.71 -14.55
CA HIS A 291 -16.67 12.53 -15.76
C HIS A 291 -17.02 13.64 -16.75
N VAL A 292 -16.03 14.40 -17.18
CA VAL A 292 -16.14 15.44 -18.19
C VAL A 292 -15.61 14.89 -19.52
N PRO A 293 -16.46 14.78 -20.56
CA PRO A 293 -16.01 14.39 -21.89
C PRO A 293 -14.97 15.36 -22.47
N GLU A 294 -14.16 14.85 -23.38
CA GLU A 294 -13.21 15.68 -24.14
C GLU A 294 -13.89 16.88 -24.81
N SER A 295 -13.14 17.95 -24.95
CA SER A 295 -13.48 19.21 -25.62
C SER A 295 -14.60 20.04 -24.98
N GLU A 296 -15.18 19.60 -23.86
CA GLU A 296 -16.20 20.36 -23.14
C GLU A 296 -15.58 21.51 -22.34
N ILE A 297 -16.24 22.68 -22.37
CA ILE A 297 -15.81 23.84 -21.57
C ILE A 297 -16.24 23.60 -20.13
N GLN A 298 -15.31 23.69 -19.20
CA GLN A 298 -15.56 23.42 -17.80
C GLN A 298 -14.91 24.41 -16.85
N TYR A 299 -15.49 24.53 -15.66
CA TYR A 299 -14.87 25.16 -14.49
C TYR A 299 -15.56 24.71 -13.21
N VAL A 300 -14.84 24.78 -12.09
CA VAL A 300 -15.35 24.47 -10.75
C VAL A 300 -15.43 25.76 -9.93
N GLU A 301 -16.43 25.85 -9.07
CA GLU A 301 -16.62 26.92 -8.10
C GLU A 301 -16.91 26.33 -6.72
N ASN A 302 -16.13 26.72 -5.71
CA ASN A 302 -16.45 26.40 -4.32
C ASN A 302 -17.49 27.41 -3.80
N LYS A 303 -18.77 27.04 -3.86
CA LYS A 303 -19.88 27.81 -3.29
C LYS A 303 -20.20 27.45 -1.84
N GLY A 304 -19.47 26.50 -1.27
CA GLY A 304 -19.62 26.06 0.11
C GLY A 304 -19.06 27.08 1.11
N ASN A 305 -19.08 26.69 2.39
CA ASN A 305 -18.51 27.46 3.49
C ASN A 305 -17.25 26.81 4.09
N SER A 306 -16.80 25.70 3.50
CA SER A 306 -15.56 24.98 3.83
C SER A 306 -14.70 24.81 2.58
N SER A 307 -13.43 24.46 2.76
CA SER A 307 -12.56 24.12 1.64
C SER A 307 -13.15 22.92 0.87
N LEU A 308 -13.09 22.99 -0.45
CA LEU A 308 -13.43 21.91 -1.37
C LEU A 308 -12.14 21.21 -1.78
N ARG A 309 -12.12 19.88 -1.64
CA ARG A 309 -10.97 19.03 -1.94
C ARG A 309 -11.34 18.01 -2.99
N LEU A 310 -10.59 17.98 -4.08
CA LEU A 310 -10.89 17.15 -5.24
C LEU A 310 -9.68 16.30 -5.58
N LEU A 311 -9.91 15.06 -6.02
CA LEU A 311 -9.01 14.41 -6.95
C LEU A 311 -9.45 14.73 -8.36
N VAL A 312 -8.48 15.05 -9.21
CA VAL A 312 -8.65 15.29 -10.64
C VAL A 312 -7.78 14.28 -11.37
N ILE A 313 -8.37 13.55 -12.30
CA ILE A 313 -7.73 12.44 -13.01
C ILE A 313 -7.89 12.67 -14.51
N ASP A 314 -6.77 12.77 -15.21
CA ASP A 314 -6.76 12.91 -16.67
C ASP A 314 -6.33 11.60 -17.31
N GLN A 315 -7.06 11.17 -18.34
CA GLN A 315 -6.72 9.99 -19.13
C GLN A 315 -6.89 10.26 -20.64
N PRO A 316 -5.82 10.27 -21.45
CA PRO A 316 -4.40 10.17 -21.08
C PRO A 316 -3.92 11.20 -20.05
N ALA A 317 -2.75 10.95 -19.46
CA ALA A 317 -2.15 11.88 -18.49
C ALA A 317 -2.11 13.32 -19.02
N TRP A 318 -2.30 14.28 -18.11
CA TRP A 318 -2.33 15.71 -18.44
C TRP A 318 -1.09 16.13 -19.23
N ALA A 319 -1.29 16.94 -20.24
CA ALA A 319 -0.22 17.59 -20.98
C ALA A 319 -0.64 19.00 -21.36
N GLU A 320 0.29 19.94 -21.34
CA GLU A 320 0.01 21.36 -21.60
C GLU A 320 -0.60 21.57 -22.99
N GLU A 321 -0.16 20.81 -23.99
CA GLU A 321 -0.70 20.85 -25.35
C GLU A 321 -2.15 20.37 -25.48
N ASN A 322 -2.67 19.67 -24.47
CA ASN A 322 -4.03 19.15 -24.44
C ASN A 322 -5.01 20.09 -23.75
N GLU A 323 -4.53 21.15 -23.09
CA GLU A 323 -5.37 22.10 -22.35
C GLU A 323 -5.49 23.45 -23.09
N GLU A 324 -6.73 23.93 -23.23
CA GLU A 324 -7.03 25.27 -23.73
C GLU A 324 -7.79 26.06 -22.66
N ILE A 325 -7.19 27.14 -22.16
CA ILE A 325 -7.87 28.13 -21.30
C ILE A 325 -8.83 28.96 -22.15
N VAL A 326 -10.10 29.01 -21.76
CA VAL A 326 -11.16 29.74 -22.46
C VAL A 326 -11.41 31.07 -21.72
N GLU A 327 -11.20 32.19 -22.42
CA GLU A 327 -11.53 33.54 -21.93
C GLU A 327 -12.99 33.93 -22.13
#